data_AF-A0A1M4TAW6-F1
#
_entry.id   AF-A0A1M4TAW6-F1
#
_cell.length_a   1.000
_cell.length_b   1.000
_cell.length_c   1.000
_cell.angle_alpha   90.00
_cell.angle_beta   90.00
_cell.angle_gamma   90.00
#
_symmetry.space_group_name_H-M   'P 1'
#
loop_
_entity.id
_entity.type
_entity.pdbx_description
1 polymer ?
#
loop_
_entity_poly.entity_id
_entity_poly.type
_entity_poly.pdbx_seq_one_letter_code
_entity_poly.pdbx_strand_id
1 'polypeptide(L)'
;MTNIKRELFAFSASDISTMEEHFEEMAKKGWMLDKIGEYSIRYKRTKPQELKFCVDLLPKLSVFDYPHNEDVVRYRNLYINSGWNFLTASHKIQVFYSLKEDNLLPIQTDDRKKQSIINKSLLFEIIVYIVYLFILIGSLFKLFPVDYNRLKSNIDIVMTIMTPIFIIPGVAYIFSHGFWIFRAKVAIKNGEKLPKINYKYLKFRTFSLLYPALLFAVLTIAALITDLINGNFQGAFSLLPVIIGITAGTLFRKNKNKKKRSKDRNVVLFGVFIVLVVIGVNIIILKLYDAGETEELREGYKGLTLNDFNQREIDYSNFYREGSILLPKISTYYEESSDGNGDYVRTQYIKAINNKMAKYVFDGMIEKDTKRYRRRATPADMYYDYFDKAFFMDYDFTRSIILLKNNEIFYIDSHFDLSDKDNINIIVNKLNNY
;
A
#
# COMPACT_ATOMS: atom_id res chain seq x y z
N MET A 1 -6.40 -24.89 -28.15
CA MET A 1 -5.66 -25.13 -26.88
C MET A 1 -4.49 -24.17 -26.80
N THR A 2 -4.28 -23.49 -25.67
CA THR A 2 -3.16 -22.54 -25.51
C THR A 2 -1.83 -23.29 -25.42
N ASN A 3 -0.87 -22.95 -26.30
CA ASN A 3 0.49 -23.52 -26.28
C ASN A 3 1.38 -22.97 -25.16
N ILE A 4 0.81 -22.14 -24.27
CA ILE A 4 1.50 -21.44 -23.19
C ILE A 4 0.75 -21.68 -21.90
N LYS A 5 1.49 -22.07 -20.85
CA LYS A 5 1.00 -22.15 -19.47
C LYS A 5 1.75 -21.14 -18.60
N ARG A 6 1.05 -20.48 -17.68
CA ARG A 6 1.64 -19.56 -16.69
C ARG A 6 1.30 -20.01 -15.28
N GLU A 7 2.25 -19.85 -14.38
CA GLU A 7 2.10 -20.15 -12.96
C GLU A 7 2.64 -18.97 -12.14
N LEU A 8 1.89 -18.51 -11.14
CA LEU A 8 2.39 -17.53 -10.17
C LEU A 8 3.32 -18.23 -9.18
N PHE A 9 4.40 -17.57 -8.82
CA PHE A 9 5.44 -18.18 -7.99
C PHE A 9 6.19 -17.13 -7.18
N ALA A 10 6.22 -17.28 -5.85
CA ALA A 10 7.00 -16.43 -4.96
C ALA A 10 8.27 -17.19 -4.51
N PHE A 11 9.36 -17.00 -5.25
CA PHE A 11 10.64 -17.68 -5.01
C PHE A 11 11.38 -17.15 -3.78
N SER A 12 12.04 -18.07 -3.07
CA SER A 12 13.09 -17.83 -2.09
C SER A 12 14.27 -18.76 -2.35
N ALA A 13 15.47 -18.37 -1.93
CA ALA A 13 16.70 -19.14 -2.11
C ALA A 13 16.65 -20.59 -1.59
N SER A 14 15.77 -20.89 -0.64
CA SER A 14 15.58 -22.23 -0.08
C SER A 14 14.79 -23.19 -0.98
N ASP A 15 14.10 -22.69 -2.02
CA ASP A 15 13.20 -23.50 -2.85
C ASP A 15 13.88 -24.15 -4.05
N ILE A 16 15.19 -23.96 -4.23
CA ILE A 16 15.95 -24.42 -5.41
C ILE A 16 15.65 -25.87 -5.77
N SER A 17 15.79 -26.78 -4.80
CA SER A 17 15.57 -28.22 -5.03
C SER A 17 14.12 -28.52 -5.40
N THR A 18 13.17 -27.79 -4.82
CA THR A 18 11.74 -27.93 -5.10
C THR A 18 11.40 -27.43 -6.50
N MET A 19 12.11 -26.40 -6.99
CA MET A 19 11.95 -25.91 -8.36
C MET A 19 12.48 -26.91 -9.38
N GLU A 20 13.64 -27.51 -9.14
CA GLU A 20 14.20 -28.55 -10.00
C GLU A 20 13.19 -29.68 -10.18
N GLU A 21 12.68 -30.24 -9.07
CA GLU A 21 11.67 -31.30 -9.08
C GLU A 21 10.39 -30.89 -9.83
N HIS A 22 9.90 -29.68 -9.58
CA HIS A 22 8.70 -29.17 -10.27
C HIS A 22 8.91 -28.99 -11.77
N PHE A 23 10.08 -28.51 -12.20
CA PHE A 23 10.39 -28.35 -13.62
C PHE A 23 10.56 -29.70 -14.33
N GLU A 24 11.18 -30.67 -13.67
CA GLU A 24 11.27 -32.05 -14.16
C GLU A 24 9.88 -32.69 -14.31
N GLU A 25 9.01 -32.53 -13.32
CA GLU A 25 7.62 -32.99 -13.41
C GLU A 25 6.84 -32.33 -14.55
N MET A 26 7.05 -31.03 -14.75
CA MET A 26 6.39 -30.28 -15.83
C MET A 26 6.89 -30.72 -17.21
N ALA A 27 8.19 -30.96 -17.38
CA ALA A 27 8.76 -31.49 -18.61
C ALA A 27 8.21 -32.89 -18.95
N LYS A 28 8.06 -33.77 -17.95
CA LYS A 28 7.40 -35.08 -18.11
C LYS A 28 5.94 -34.96 -18.53
N LYS A 29 5.25 -33.90 -18.14
CA LYS A 29 3.87 -33.60 -18.55
C LYS A 29 3.78 -32.92 -19.93
N GLY A 30 4.90 -32.72 -20.63
CA GLY A 30 4.98 -32.04 -21.92
C GLY A 30 4.90 -30.51 -21.80
N TRP A 31 5.40 -29.94 -20.70
CA TRP A 31 5.50 -28.50 -20.49
C TRP A 31 6.96 -28.12 -20.20
N MET A 32 7.67 -27.65 -21.22
CA MET A 32 9.04 -27.15 -21.06
C MET A 32 9.04 -25.73 -20.51
N LEU A 33 9.90 -25.46 -19.54
CA LEU A 33 10.12 -24.12 -19.01
C LEU A 33 10.62 -23.21 -20.14
N ASP A 34 9.99 -22.06 -20.31
CA ASP A 34 10.38 -21.06 -21.33
C ASP A 34 11.00 -19.82 -20.68
N LYS A 35 10.39 -19.33 -19.60
CA LYS A 35 10.88 -18.15 -18.90
C LYS A 35 10.52 -18.18 -17.43
N ILE A 36 11.49 -17.84 -16.59
CA ILE A 36 11.26 -17.50 -15.20
C ILE A 36 11.26 -15.98 -15.04
N GLY A 37 10.18 -15.44 -14.49
CA GLY A 37 10.05 -14.04 -14.10
C GLY A 37 10.34 -13.85 -12.61
N GLU A 38 9.97 -12.70 -12.07
CA GLU A 38 10.12 -12.40 -10.64
C GLU A 38 8.98 -13.03 -9.81
N TYR A 39 7.75 -13.00 -10.34
CA TYR A 39 6.55 -13.54 -9.68
C TYR A 39 5.77 -14.55 -10.54
N SER A 40 6.27 -14.89 -11.73
CA SER A 40 5.59 -15.82 -12.63
C SER A 40 6.56 -16.68 -13.43
N ILE A 41 6.12 -17.89 -13.74
CA ILE A 41 6.82 -18.86 -14.56
C ILE A 41 5.98 -19.11 -15.80
N ARG A 42 6.64 -19.18 -16.97
CA ARG A 42 6.01 -19.45 -18.25
C ARG A 42 6.57 -20.74 -18.84
N TYR A 43 5.67 -21.61 -19.27
CA TYR A 43 5.97 -22.86 -19.94
C TYR A 43 5.42 -22.84 -21.37
N LYS A 44 6.09 -23.57 -22.27
CA LYS A 44 5.61 -23.86 -23.63
C LYS A 44 5.28 -25.34 -23.74
N ARG A 45 4.24 -25.67 -24.51
CA ARG A 45 3.86 -27.06 -24.77
C ARG A 45 4.95 -27.74 -25.61
N THR A 46 5.40 -28.92 -25.18
CA THR A 46 6.35 -29.78 -25.87
C THR A 46 5.90 -31.24 -25.81
N LYS A 47 6.63 -32.14 -26.46
CA LYS A 47 6.50 -33.58 -26.18
C LYS A 47 6.97 -33.85 -24.74
N PRO A 48 6.32 -34.78 -24.01
CA PRO A 48 6.85 -35.32 -22.75
C PRO A 48 8.32 -35.71 -22.87
N GLN A 49 9.15 -35.23 -21.95
CA GLN A 49 10.58 -35.51 -21.92
C GLN A 49 11.04 -35.79 -20.49
N GLU A 50 11.95 -36.75 -20.33
CA GLU A 50 12.66 -36.97 -19.07
C GLU A 50 13.93 -36.13 -19.04
N LEU A 51 13.81 -34.93 -18.45
CA LEU A 51 14.93 -34.01 -18.29
C LEU A 51 15.41 -34.00 -16.85
N LYS A 52 16.68 -33.59 -16.66
CA LYS A 52 17.21 -33.18 -15.37
C LYS A 52 17.33 -31.65 -15.36
N PHE A 53 16.87 -31.00 -14.29
CA PHE A 53 17.06 -29.56 -14.10
C PHE A 53 18.12 -29.26 -13.05
N CYS A 54 18.90 -28.21 -13.29
CA CYS A 54 19.78 -27.60 -12.30
C CYS A 54 19.42 -26.13 -12.15
N VAL A 55 19.02 -25.73 -10.95
CA VAL A 55 18.73 -24.35 -10.59
C VAL A 55 19.83 -23.89 -9.65
N ASP A 56 20.54 -22.83 -10.01
CA ASP A 56 21.65 -22.32 -9.19
C ASP A 56 21.52 -20.81 -8.93
N LEU A 57 22.09 -20.38 -7.81
CA LEU A 57 22.13 -18.98 -7.39
C LEU A 57 23.51 -18.41 -7.65
N LEU A 58 23.58 -17.36 -8.46
CA LEU A 58 24.81 -16.60 -8.66
C LEU A 58 24.96 -15.53 -7.56
N PRO A 59 25.77 -15.76 -6.50
CA PRO A 59 25.76 -14.92 -5.30
C PRO A 59 26.28 -13.49 -5.53
N LYS A 60 27.18 -13.31 -6.49
CA LYS A 60 27.85 -12.02 -6.76
C LYS A 60 27.00 -11.05 -7.58
N LEU A 61 25.84 -11.48 -8.10
CA LEU A 61 25.03 -10.65 -8.99
C LEU A 61 24.16 -9.66 -8.21
N SER A 62 24.43 -8.37 -8.43
CA SER A 62 23.68 -7.23 -7.92
C SER A 62 22.55 -6.83 -8.86
N VAL A 63 21.49 -6.22 -8.32
CA VAL A 63 20.43 -5.57 -9.12
C VAL A 63 20.96 -4.44 -9.99
N PHE A 64 22.15 -3.91 -9.71
CA PHE A 64 22.81 -2.86 -10.49
C PHE A 64 23.77 -3.39 -11.56
N ASP A 65 24.00 -4.70 -11.61
CA ASP A 65 24.87 -5.30 -12.62
C ASP A 65 24.21 -5.34 -14.00
N TYR A 66 25.04 -5.29 -15.02
CA TYR A 66 24.62 -5.56 -16.39
C TYR A 66 24.29 -7.06 -16.55
N PRO A 67 23.12 -7.44 -17.11
CA PRO A 67 22.68 -8.85 -17.14
C PRO A 67 23.58 -9.83 -17.92
N HIS A 68 24.46 -9.32 -18.78
CA HIS A 68 25.43 -10.10 -19.55
C HIS A 68 26.86 -9.61 -19.29
N ASN A 69 27.18 -9.27 -18.05
CA ASN A 69 28.56 -8.97 -17.69
C ASN A 69 29.43 -10.25 -17.82
N GLU A 70 30.74 -10.06 -17.87
CA GLU A 70 31.70 -11.16 -18.10
C GLU A 70 31.61 -12.25 -17.03
N ASP A 71 31.38 -11.88 -15.77
CA ASP A 71 31.23 -12.84 -14.66
C ASP A 71 30.01 -13.77 -14.85
N VAL A 72 28.87 -13.23 -15.30
CA VAL A 72 27.67 -14.02 -15.59
C VAL A 72 27.91 -14.95 -16.78
N VAL A 73 28.54 -14.45 -17.85
CA VAL A 73 28.84 -15.24 -19.04
C VAL A 73 29.81 -16.37 -18.69
N ARG A 74 30.91 -16.06 -17.98
CA ARG A 74 31.88 -17.05 -17.50
C ARG A 74 31.21 -18.12 -16.66
N TYR A 75 30.33 -17.72 -15.75
CA TYR A 75 29.60 -18.66 -14.90
C TYR A 75 28.67 -19.59 -15.69
N ARG A 76 27.92 -19.08 -16.68
CA ARG A 76 27.10 -19.92 -17.56
C ARG A 76 27.95 -20.89 -18.39
N ASN A 77 29.10 -20.43 -18.89
CA ASN A 77 30.00 -21.24 -19.68
C ASN A 77 30.56 -22.42 -18.89
N LEU A 78 30.74 -22.32 -17.56
CA LEU A 78 31.13 -23.46 -16.73
C LEU A 78 30.12 -24.62 -16.88
N TYR A 79 28.82 -24.31 -16.79
CA TYR A 79 27.74 -25.28 -16.95
C TYR A 79 27.66 -25.82 -18.39
N ILE A 80 27.73 -24.94 -19.37
CA ILE A 80 27.67 -25.31 -20.80
C ILE A 80 28.83 -26.25 -21.17
N ASN A 81 30.05 -25.93 -20.74
CA ASN A 81 31.22 -26.77 -20.97
C ASN A 81 31.14 -28.12 -20.25
N SER A 82 30.27 -28.25 -19.25
CA SER A 82 30.01 -29.50 -18.51
C SER A 82 28.81 -30.29 -19.09
N GLY A 83 28.30 -29.90 -20.27
CA GLY A 83 27.19 -30.58 -20.95
C GLY A 83 25.79 -30.06 -20.62
N TRP A 84 25.66 -29.08 -19.71
CA TRP A 84 24.36 -28.50 -19.37
C TRP A 84 23.89 -27.47 -20.39
N ASN A 85 22.60 -27.45 -20.68
CA ASN A 85 21.99 -26.45 -21.56
C ASN A 85 21.42 -25.29 -20.74
N PHE A 86 21.87 -24.06 -21.00
CA PHE A 86 21.28 -22.87 -20.39
C PHE A 86 19.88 -22.61 -20.97
N LEU A 87 18.90 -22.38 -20.08
CA LEU A 87 17.52 -22.18 -20.48
C LEU A 87 17.04 -20.75 -20.23
N THR A 88 17.11 -20.30 -18.99
CA THR A 88 16.58 -19.00 -18.59
C THR A 88 17.19 -18.50 -17.28
N ALA A 89 16.99 -17.22 -16.97
CA ALA A 89 17.48 -16.61 -15.75
C ALA A 89 16.53 -15.51 -15.25
N SER A 90 16.46 -15.35 -13.93
CA SER A 90 15.74 -14.25 -13.27
C SER A 90 16.55 -13.80 -12.07
N HIS A 91 17.01 -12.55 -12.09
CA HIS A 91 17.93 -12.00 -11.09
C HIS A 91 19.13 -12.93 -10.87
N LYS A 92 19.33 -13.44 -9.64
CA LYS A 92 20.42 -14.33 -9.28
C LYS A 92 20.21 -15.78 -9.75
N ILE A 93 18.98 -16.16 -10.09
CA ILE A 93 18.64 -17.53 -10.49
C ILE A 93 19.11 -17.77 -11.92
N GLN A 94 19.88 -18.84 -12.12
CA GLN A 94 20.20 -19.40 -13.43
C GLN A 94 19.60 -20.81 -13.51
N VAL A 95 18.91 -21.12 -14.61
CA VAL A 95 18.27 -22.41 -14.83
C VAL A 95 18.90 -23.11 -16.02
N PHE A 96 19.33 -24.35 -15.78
CA PHE A 96 19.94 -25.23 -16.76
C PHE A 96 19.18 -26.57 -16.83
N TYR A 97 19.35 -27.30 -17.94
CA TYR A 97 18.79 -28.64 -18.09
C TYR A 97 19.72 -29.57 -18.87
N SER A 98 19.54 -30.88 -18.70
CA SER A 98 20.18 -31.93 -19.51
C SER A 98 19.17 -33.05 -19.78
N LEU A 99 19.52 -34.00 -20.65
CA LEU A 99 18.78 -35.26 -20.68
C LEU A 99 19.06 -36.00 -19.38
N LYS A 100 18.06 -36.73 -18.87
CA LYS A 100 18.23 -37.52 -17.64
C LYS A 100 19.26 -38.64 -17.83
N GLU A 101 19.36 -39.16 -19.05
CA GLU A 101 20.30 -40.23 -19.44
C GLU A 101 21.78 -39.79 -19.34
N ASP A 102 22.07 -38.50 -19.56
CA ASP A 102 23.42 -37.95 -19.48
C ASP A 102 24.00 -38.00 -18.05
N ASN A 103 23.14 -38.18 -17.04
CA ASN A 103 23.49 -38.31 -15.62
C ASN A 103 24.50 -37.25 -15.13
N LEU A 104 24.35 -36.01 -15.61
CA LEU A 104 25.24 -34.92 -15.26
C LEU A 104 25.07 -34.51 -13.79
N LEU A 105 26.20 -34.34 -13.10
CA LEU A 105 26.21 -33.77 -11.76
C LEU A 105 26.20 -32.22 -11.85
N PRO A 106 25.49 -31.53 -10.95
CA PRO A 106 25.63 -30.09 -10.80
C PRO A 106 27.09 -29.73 -10.51
N ILE A 107 27.57 -28.59 -11.02
CA ILE A 107 28.96 -28.14 -10.78
C ILE A 107 29.21 -27.91 -9.28
N GLN A 108 28.20 -27.40 -8.58
CA GLN A 108 28.25 -27.19 -7.15
C GLN A 108 27.77 -28.43 -6.39
N THR A 109 28.65 -29.42 -6.23
CA THR A 109 28.39 -30.66 -5.48
C THR A 109 28.62 -30.56 -3.98
N ASP A 110 29.37 -29.55 -3.53
CA ASP A 110 29.65 -29.34 -2.11
C ASP A 110 28.46 -28.66 -1.41
N ASP A 111 27.72 -29.46 -0.64
CA ASP A 111 26.56 -29.05 0.14
C ASP A 111 26.89 -27.95 1.17
N ARG A 112 28.12 -27.88 1.71
CA ARG A 112 28.52 -26.81 2.65
C ARG A 112 28.60 -25.45 1.96
N LYS A 113 29.22 -25.42 0.78
CA LYS A 113 29.30 -24.21 -0.05
C LYS A 113 27.91 -23.79 -0.55
N LYS A 114 27.07 -24.75 -0.99
CA LYS A 114 25.67 -24.50 -1.39
C LYS A 114 24.86 -23.91 -0.22
N GLN A 115 25.01 -24.48 0.98
CA GLN A 115 24.38 -23.98 2.19
C GLN A 115 24.79 -22.53 2.50
N SER A 116 26.07 -22.21 2.43
CA SER A 116 26.59 -20.87 2.73
C SER A 116 25.98 -19.81 1.79
N ILE A 117 25.89 -20.13 0.49
CA ILE A 117 25.27 -19.26 -0.52
C ILE A 117 23.78 -19.04 -0.21
N ILE A 118 23.03 -20.12 0.04
CA ILE A 118 21.59 -20.05 0.35
C ILE A 118 21.36 -19.29 1.65
N ASN A 119 22.07 -19.61 2.72
CA ASN A 119 21.95 -18.92 4.01
C ASN A 119 22.19 -17.43 3.88
N LYS A 120 23.21 -17.00 3.12
CA LYS A 120 23.48 -15.57 2.91
C LYS A 120 22.34 -14.87 2.16
N SER A 121 21.73 -15.53 1.18
CA SER A 121 20.55 -14.99 0.48
C SER A 121 19.34 -14.92 1.41
N LEU A 122 19.06 -15.99 2.15
CA LEU A 122 17.94 -16.07 3.08
C LEU A 122 18.05 -15.07 4.23
N LEU A 123 19.24 -14.86 4.79
CA LEU A 123 19.46 -13.86 5.82
C LEU A 123 19.16 -12.46 5.31
N PHE A 124 19.57 -12.15 4.07
CA PHE A 124 19.22 -10.88 3.45
C PHE A 124 17.71 -10.75 3.23
N GLU A 125 17.05 -11.79 2.73
CA GLU A 125 15.59 -11.85 2.58
C GLU A 125 14.88 -11.63 3.95
N ILE A 126 15.31 -12.33 5.00
CA ILE A 126 14.79 -12.18 6.36
C ILE A 126 14.97 -10.75 6.88
N ILE A 127 16.14 -10.13 6.70
CA ILE A 127 16.37 -8.73 7.11
C ILE A 127 15.40 -7.79 6.39
N VAL A 128 15.18 -7.98 5.08
CA VAL A 128 14.20 -7.19 4.32
C VAL A 128 12.80 -7.36 4.90
N TYR A 129 12.39 -8.58 5.23
CA TYR A 129 11.09 -8.83 5.87
C TYR A 129 10.99 -8.28 7.30
N ILE A 130 12.08 -8.27 8.08
CA ILE A 130 12.12 -7.63 9.40
C ILE A 130 11.91 -6.12 9.27
N VAL A 131 12.63 -5.46 8.34
CA VAL A 131 12.46 -4.03 8.08
C VAL A 131 11.04 -3.73 7.60
N TYR A 132 10.51 -4.56 6.70
CA TYR A 132 9.12 -4.46 6.24
C TYR A 132 8.11 -4.57 7.39
N LEU A 133 8.25 -5.57 8.28
CA LEU A 133 7.38 -5.72 9.44
C LEU A 133 7.52 -4.55 10.41
N PHE A 134 8.73 -4.04 10.63
CA PHE A 134 8.94 -2.86 11.47
C PHE A 134 8.17 -1.65 10.94
N ILE A 135 8.19 -1.42 9.62
CA ILE A 135 7.42 -0.35 8.97
C ILE A 135 5.92 -0.61 9.12
N LEU A 136 5.44 -1.83 8.88
CA LEU A 136 4.03 -2.17 9.03
C LEU A 136 3.53 -2.02 10.47
N ILE A 137 4.28 -2.51 11.45
CA ILE A 137 3.93 -2.40 12.87
C ILE A 137 3.94 -0.92 13.30
N GLY A 138 4.96 -0.15 12.86
CA GLY A 138 4.99 1.30 13.07
C GLY A 138 3.78 2.01 12.44
N SER A 139 3.30 1.53 11.29
CA SER A 139 2.09 2.06 10.67
C SER A 139 0.81 1.67 11.44
N LEU A 140 0.75 0.49 12.05
CA LEU A 140 -0.38 0.10 12.89
C LEU A 140 -0.56 1.03 14.09
N PHE A 141 0.53 1.42 14.76
CA PHE A 141 0.46 2.39 15.86
C PHE A 141 -0.10 3.76 15.43
N LYS A 142 0.00 4.11 14.14
CA LYS A 142 -0.61 5.33 13.57
C LYS A 142 -2.05 5.12 13.09
N LEU A 143 -2.45 3.88 12.84
CA LEU A 143 -3.78 3.51 12.35
C LEU A 143 -4.74 3.17 13.49
N PHE A 144 -4.23 2.79 14.66
CA PHE A 144 -5.02 2.34 15.81
C PHE A 144 -4.78 3.22 17.06
N PRO A 145 -5.83 3.58 17.83
CA PRO A 145 -7.24 3.26 17.58
C PRO A 145 -7.77 3.95 16.32
N VAL A 146 -8.73 3.31 15.65
CA VAL A 146 -9.31 3.85 14.41
C VAL A 146 -10.01 5.16 14.77
N ASP A 147 -9.54 6.26 14.19
CA ASP A 147 -10.13 7.60 14.30
C ASP A 147 -11.22 7.74 13.22
N TYR A 148 -12.30 8.46 13.53
CA TYR A 148 -13.37 8.79 12.58
C TYR A 148 -12.83 9.47 11.30
N ASN A 149 -11.71 10.21 11.39
CA ASN A 149 -11.09 10.84 10.23
C ASN A 149 -10.69 9.82 9.14
N ARG A 150 -10.36 8.59 9.52
CA ARG A 150 -10.03 7.51 8.57
C ARG A 150 -11.25 7.02 7.78
N LEU A 151 -12.45 7.30 8.26
CA LEU A 151 -13.69 6.92 7.58
C LEU A 151 -14.07 7.92 6.48
N LYS A 152 -13.35 9.04 6.34
CA LYS A 152 -13.66 10.08 5.35
C LYS A 152 -13.20 9.74 3.94
N SER A 153 -12.28 8.78 3.80
CA SER A 153 -11.70 8.35 2.53
C SER A 153 -11.72 6.84 2.40
N ASN A 154 -12.06 6.34 1.21
CA ASN A 154 -12.02 4.93 0.90
C ASN A 154 -10.58 4.38 0.91
N ILE A 155 -9.58 5.19 0.49
CA ILE A 155 -8.17 4.78 0.54
C ILE A 155 -7.76 4.45 1.98
N ASP A 156 -8.15 5.30 2.93
CA ASP A 156 -7.80 5.17 4.34
C ASP A 156 -8.49 3.95 4.97
N ILE A 157 -9.73 3.67 4.58
CA ILE A 157 -10.46 2.46 4.98
C ILE A 157 -9.71 1.21 4.49
N VAL A 158 -9.37 1.15 3.19
CA VAL A 158 -8.64 0.00 2.61
C VAL A 158 -7.29 -0.19 3.31
N MET A 159 -6.53 0.88 3.52
CA MET A 159 -5.24 0.85 4.22
C MET A 159 -5.38 0.35 5.66
N THR A 160 -6.39 0.82 6.39
CA THR A 160 -6.64 0.43 7.79
C THR A 160 -6.95 -1.07 7.90
N ILE A 161 -7.77 -1.61 6.99
CA ILE A 161 -8.17 -3.02 7.00
C ILE A 161 -7.04 -3.93 6.49
N MET A 162 -6.30 -3.51 5.45
CA MET A 162 -5.34 -4.38 4.76
C MET A 162 -3.98 -4.44 5.46
N THR A 163 -3.54 -3.36 6.12
CA THR A 163 -2.27 -3.33 6.88
C THR A 163 -2.09 -4.52 7.83
N PRO A 164 -3.02 -4.85 8.75
CA PRO A 164 -2.84 -5.98 9.67
C PRO A 164 -2.79 -7.34 8.96
N ILE A 165 -3.49 -7.50 7.83
CA ILE A 165 -3.51 -8.75 7.05
C ILE A 165 -2.11 -9.10 6.53
N PHE A 166 -1.30 -8.09 6.20
CA PHE A 166 0.05 -8.27 5.67
C PHE A 166 1.10 -8.69 6.70
N ILE A 167 0.80 -8.60 8.00
CA ILE A 167 1.74 -9.00 9.06
C ILE A 167 1.90 -10.51 9.09
N ILE A 168 0.80 -11.26 8.97
CA ILE A 168 0.82 -12.72 9.13
C ILE A 168 1.75 -13.40 8.10
N PRO A 169 1.67 -13.11 6.79
CA PRO A 169 2.60 -13.67 5.81
C PRO A 169 4.05 -13.27 6.06
N GLY A 170 4.30 -12.02 6.50
CA GLY A 170 5.65 -11.54 6.79
C GLY A 170 6.29 -12.26 7.98
N VAL A 171 5.53 -12.45 9.06
CA VAL A 171 5.95 -13.21 10.25
C VAL A 171 6.21 -14.67 9.87
N ALA A 172 5.26 -15.32 9.17
CA ALA A 172 5.41 -16.70 8.72
C ALA A 172 6.64 -16.89 7.82
N TYR A 173 6.94 -15.91 6.96
CA TYR A 173 8.12 -15.92 6.11
C TYR A 173 9.41 -15.93 6.93
N ILE A 174 9.54 -15.05 7.94
CA ILE A 174 10.74 -14.96 8.77
C ILE A 174 10.98 -16.26 9.54
N PHE A 175 9.96 -16.76 10.24
CA PHE A 175 10.09 -17.96 11.07
C PHE A 175 10.38 -19.21 10.25
N SER A 176 9.69 -19.40 9.11
CA SER A 176 9.90 -20.59 8.28
C SER A 176 11.32 -20.66 7.68
N HIS A 177 11.86 -19.55 7.17
CA HIS A 177 13.21 -19.53 6.61
C HIS A 177 14.28 -19.51 7.70
N GLY A 178 14.02 -18.89 8.84
CA GLY A 178 14.89 -18.99 10.03
C GLY A 178 15.01 -20.44 10.50
N PHE A 179 13.89 -21.17 10.58
CA PHE A 179 13.87 -22.58 10.90
C PHE A 179 14.57 -23.45 9.83
N TRP A 180 14.40 -23.11 8.55
CA TRP A 180 15.14 -23.77 7.47
C TRP A 180 16.65 -23.59 7.61
N ILE A 181 17.14 -22.39 7.91
CA ILE A 181 18.58 -22.11 8.15
C ILE A 181 19.09 -22.97 9.30
N PHE A 182 18.35 -23.04 10.41
CA PHE A 182 18.70 -23.87 11.55
C PHE A 182 18.81 -25.35 11.17
N ARG A 183 17.78 -25.90 10.51
CA ARG A 183 17.78 -27.30 10.04
C ARG A 183 18.91 -27.59 9.07
N ALA A 184 19.21 -26.66 8.16
CA ALA A 184 20.31 -26.81 7.22
C ALA A 184 21.67 -26.91 7.93
N LYS A 185 21.88 -26.13 9.02
CA LYS A 185 23.11 -26.20 9.82
C LYS A 185 23.25 -27.55 10.51
N VAL A 186 22.16 -28.07 11.07
CA VAL A 186 22.15 -29.39 11.72
C VAL A 186 22.43 -30.50 10.71
N ALA A 187 21.76 -30.50 9.56
CA ALA A 187 21.95 -31.50 8.51
C ALA A 187 23.42 -31.57 8.05
N ILE A 188 24.03 -30.41 7.78
CA ILE A 188 25.43 -30.34 7.36
C ILE A 188 26.41 -30.81 8.45
N LYS A 189 26.11 -30.55 9.73
CA LYS A 189 26.90 -31.05 10.87
C LYS A 189 26.87 -32.58 10.94
N ASN A 190 25.73 -33.19 10.59
CA ASN A 190 25.52 -34.63 10.60
C ASN A 190 25.96 -35.34 9.30
N GLY A 191 26.41 -34.60 8.28
CA GLY A 191 26.72 -35.16 6.96
C GLY A 191 25.49 -35.53 6.13
N GLU A 192 24.32 -35.00 6.49
CA GLU A 192 23.05 -35.18 5.78
C GLU A 192 22.88 -34.15 4.67
N LYS A 193 22.04 -34.48 3.68
CA LYS A 193 21.66 -33.57 2.59
C LYS A 193 20.85 -32.38 3.10
N LEU A 194 20.91 -31.27 2.37
CA LEU A 194 20.14 -30.07 2.70
C LEU A 194 18.63 -30.33 2.77
N PRO A 195 17.93 -29.71 3.74
CA PRO A 195 16.49 -29.87 3.88
C PRO A 195 15.76 -29.32 2.66
N LYS A 196 14.83 -30.12 2.13
CA LYS A 196 13.98 -29.74 1.00
C LYS A 196 12.67 -29.12 1.48
N ILE A 197 12.21 -28.10 0.77
CA ILE A 197 10.88 -27.51 0.99
C ILE A 197 9.84 -28.31 0.21
N ASN A 198 8.69 -28.53 0.83
CA ASN A 198 7.56 -29.17 0.17
C ASN A 198 6.90 -28.21 -0.83
N TYR A 199 6.64 -28.66 -2.05
CA TYR A 199 5.93 -27.88 -3.07
C TYR A 199 4.55 -27.37 -2.62
N LYS A 200 3.84 -28.11 -1.75
CA LYS A 200 2.57 -27.64 -1.15
C LYS A 200 2.78 -26.38 -0.29
N TYR A 201 3.85 -26.35 0.50
CA TYR A 201 4.20 -25.19 1.32
C TYR A 201 4.57 -23.98 0.45
N LEU A 202 5.37 -24.21 -0.60
CA LEU A 202 5.74 -23.19 -1.58
C LEU A 202 4.52 -22.57 -2.27
N LYS A 203 3.53 -23.40 -2.64
CA LYS A 203 2.24 -22.91 -3.17
C LYS A 203 1.46 -22.11 -2.14
N PHE A 204 1.37 -22.59 -0.90
CA PHE A 204 0.68 -21.87 0.16
C PHE A 204 1.34 -20.51 0.44
N ARG A 205 2.68 -20.45 0.52
CA ARG A 205 3.44 -19.19 0.67
C ARG A 205 3.21 -18.24 -0.50
N THR A 206 3.21 -18.76 -1.72
CA THR A 206 2.90 -17.97 -2.92
C THR A 206 1.48 -17.41 -2.86
N PHE A 207 0.52 -18.24 -2.45
CA PHE A 207 -0.86 -17.85 -2.27
C PHE A 207 -1.00 -16.74 -1.22
N SER A 208 -0.41 -16.93 -0.03
CA SER A 208 -0.50 -16.00 1.09
C SER A 208 0.19 -14.65 0.84
N LEU A 209 1.17 -14.60 -0.07
CA LEU A 209 1.85 -13.35 -0.43
C LEU A 209 1.18 -12.64 -1.60
N LEU A 210 0.88 -13.36 -2.69
CA LEU A 210 0.46 -12.72 -3.94
C LEU A 210 -1.03 -12.39 -4.00
N TYR A 211 -1.90 -13.23 -3.43
CA TYR A 211 -3.35 -12.99 -3.53
C TYR A 211 -3.81 -11.83 -2.66
N PRO A 212 -3.35 -11.68 -1.39
CA PRO A 212 -3.64 -10.48 -0.61
C PRO A 212 -3.06 -9.22 -1.27
N ALA A 213 -1.87 -9.29 -1.89
CA ALA A 213 -1.31 -8.17 -2.63
C ALA A 213 -2.14 -7.79 -3.87
N LEU A 214 -2.65 -8.77 -4.62
CA LEU A 214 -3.55 -8.54 -5.75
C LEU A 214 -4.87 -7.93 -5.29
N LEU A 215 -5.48 -8.47 -4.23
CA LEU A 215 -6.71 -7.95 -3.65
C LEU A 215 -6.52 -6.52 -3.17
N PHE A 216 -5.43 -6.24 -2.46
CA PHE A 216 -5.08 -4.90 -2.02
C PHE A 216 -4.92 -3.94 -3.20
N ALA A 217 -4.24 -4.34 -4.28
CA ALA A 217 -4.11 -3.51 -5.47
C ALA A 217 -5.48 -3.19 -6.10
N VAL A 218 -6.36 -4.18 -6.24
CA VAL A 218 -7.71 -3.98 -6.80
C VAL A 218 -8.55 -3.08 -5.90
N LEU A 219 -8.56 -3.31 -4.58
CA LEU A 219 -9.31 -2.50 -3.62
C LEU A 219 -8.79 -1.07 -3.56
N THR A 220 -7.47 -0.87 -3.63
CA THR A 220 -6.85 0.46 -3.68
C THR A 220 -7.31 1.19 -4.94
N ILE A 221 -7.25 0.55 -6.11
CA ILE A 221 -7.71 1.16 -7.36
C ILE A 221 -9.19 1.54 -7.29
N ALA A 222 -10.05 0.64 -6.80
CA ALA A 222 -11.47 0.90 -6.62
C ALA A 222 -11.70 2.08 -5.66
N ALA A 223 -11.02 2.08 -4.51
CA ALA A 223 -11.11 3.13 -3.49
C ALA A 223 -10.71 4.52 -4.04
N LEU A 224 -9.64 4.58 -4.85
CA LEU A 224 -9.25 5.83 -5.51
C LEU A 224 -10.30 6.35 -6.47
N ILE A 225 -10.85 5.47 -7.30
CA ILE A 225 -11.87 5.86 -8.28
C ILE A 225 -13.07 6.43 -7.53
N THR A 226 -13.50 5.79 -6.44
CA THR A 226 -14.59 6.28 -5.61
C THR A 226 -14.26 7.60 -4.91
N ASP A 227 -13.05 7.76 -4.38
CA ASP A 227 -12.61 8.99 -3.72
C ASP A 227 -12.57 10.17 -4.70
N LEU A 228 -12.05 9.97 -5.91
CA LEU A 228 -12.02 10.96 -6.98
C LEU A 228 -13.43 11.39 -7.40
N ILE A 229 -14.35 10.44 -7.57
CA ILE A 229 -15.77 10.74 -7.88
C ILE A 229 -16.41 11.59 -6.76
N ASN A 230 -16.05 11.31 -5.50
CA ASN A 230 -16.56 12.02 -4.33
C ASN A 230 -15.84 13.36 -4.05
N GLY A 231 -14.90 13.79 -4.90
CA GLY A 231 -14.17 15.05 -4.75
C GLY A 231 -12.96 14.99 -3.81
N ASN A 232 -12.61 13.80 -3.29
CA ASN A 232 -11.41 13.62 -2.48
C ASN A 232 -10.19 13.37 -3.37
N PHE A 233 -9.50 14.45 -3.74
CA PHE A 233 -8.29 14.39 -4.54
C PHE A 233 -7.03 14.02 -3.72
N GLN A 234 -7.09 14.17 -2.39
CA GLN A 234 -5.96 13.95 -1.50
C GLN A 234 -5.45 12.50 -1.55
N GLY A 235 -6.37 11.53 -1.61
CA GLY A 235 -6.05 10.10 -1.76
C GLY A 235 -5.30 9.80 -3.06
N ALA A 236 -5.63 10.46 -4.16
CA ALA A 236 -4.97 10.25 -5.46
C ALA A 236 -3.51 10.71 -5.46
N PHE A 237 -3.19 11.80 -4.74
CA PHE A 237 -1.82 12.31 -4.64
C PHE A 237 -0.90 11.38 -3.85
N SER A 238 -1.45 10.62 -2.89
CA SER A 238 -0.68 9.65 -2.10
C SER A 238 -0.01 8.56 -2.94
N LEU A 239 -0.50 8.31 -4.16
CA LEU A 239 0.03 7.28 -5.07
C LEU A 239 1.00 7.81 -6.11
N LEU A 240 1.12 9.13 -6.27
CA LEU A 240 2.12 9.72 -7.16
C LEU A 240 3.54 9.19 -6.87
N PRO A 241 4.01 9.07 -5.60
CA PRO A 241 5.32 8.49 -5.31
C PRO A 241 5.45 7.04 -5.81
N VAL A 242 4.38 6.24 -5.70
CA VAL A 242 4.38 4.84 -6.12
C VAL A 242 4.42 4.73 -7.64
N ILE A 243 3.57 5.48 -8.34
CA ILE A 243 3.51 5.51 -9.82
C ILE A 243 4.82 6.01 -10.39
N ILE A 244 5.35 7.10 -9.84
CA ILE A 244 6.64 7.67 -10.23
C ILE A 244 7.73 6.65 -9.95
N GLY A 245 7.77 6.01 -8.78
CA GLY A 245 8.76 4.99 -8.42
C GLY A 245 8.76 3.76 -9.34
N ILE A 246 7.58 3.25 -9.74
CA ILE A 246 7.46 2.12 -10.69
C ILE A 246 7.93 2.55 -12.09
N THR A 247 7.46 3.71 -12.56
CA THR A 247 7.81 4.25 -13.89
C THR A 247 9.30 4.53 -13.98
N ALA A 248 9.84 5.20 -12.97
CA ALA A 248 11.25 5.40 -12.72
C ALA A 248 12.06 4.11 -12.78
N GLY A 249 11.70 3.12 -11.94
CA GLY A 249 12.44 1.88 -11.80
C GLY A 249 12.46 1.08 -13.11
N THR A 250 11.34 1.07 -13.84
CA THR A 250 11.26 0.41 -15.15
C THR A 250 12.09 1.14 -16.22
N LEU A 251 12.06 2.47 -16.27
CA LEU A 251 12.90 3.28 -17.16
C LEU A 251 14.39 3.10 -16.85
N PHE A 252 14.77 3.15 -15.57
CA PHE A 252 16.12 2.89 -15.11
C PHE A 252 16.59 1.50 -15.53
N ARG A 253 15.79 0.45 -15.27
CA ARG A 253 16.10 -0.93 -15.67
C ARG A 253 16.29 -1.06 -17.18
N LYS A 254 15.41 -0.45 -17.98
CA LYS A 254 15.52 -0.43 -19.46
C LYS A 254 16.81 0.25 -19.92
N ASN A 255 17.12 1.42 -19.37
CA ASN A 255 18.32 2.19 -19.74
C ASN A 255 19.62 1.48 -19.32
N LYS A 256 19.64 0.94 -18.09
CA LYS A 256 20.75 0.14 -17.55
C LYS A 256 21.07 -1.05 -18.44
N ASN A 257 20.06 -1.82 -18.82
CA ASN A 257 20.22 -3.01 -19.64
C ASN A 257 20.68 -2.70 -21.07
N LYS A 258 20.52 -1.45 -21.56
CA LYS A 258 21.04 -1.04 -22.87
C LYS A 258 22.50 -0.57 -22.82
N LYS A 259 22.92 0.12 -21.76
CA LYS A 259 24.13 0.94 -21.79
C LYS A 259 25.43 0.28 -21.25
N LYS A 260 25.48 -1.05 -21.04
CA LYS A 260 26.67 -1.80 -20.58
C LYS A 260 27.51 -1.09 -19.49
N ARG A 261 26.84 -0.38 -18.57
CA ARG A 261 27.49 0.48 -17.56
C ARG A 261 28.04 -0.37 -16.41
N SER A 262 29.12 0.09 -15.79
CA SER A 262 29.62 -0.48 -14.53
C SER A 262 28.59 -0.37 -13.41
N LYS A 263 28.72 -1.27 -12.42
CA LYS A 263 27.86 -1.32 -11.24
C LYS A 263 27.86 0.02 -10.49
N ASP A 264 29.03 0.57 -10.19
CA ASP A 264 29.17 1.78 -9.38
C ASP A 264 28.50 2.99 -10.05
N ARG A 265 28.65 3.11 -11.38
CA ARG A 265 27.97 4.15 -12.15
C ARG A 265 26.45 4.00 -12.09
N ASN A 266 25.93 2.77 -12.14
CA ASN A 266 24.49 2.53 -12.00
C ASN A 266 24.00 2.87 -10.58
N VAL A 267 24.79 2.57 -9.55
CA VAL A 267 24.46 2.93 -8.15
C VAL A 267 24.38 4.45 -7.98
N VAL A 268 25.38 5.19 -8.47
CA VAL A 268 25.38 6.67 -8.39
C VAL A 268 24.20 7.27 -9.15
N LEU A 269 23.95 6.82 -10.39
CA LEU A 269 22.82 7.29 -11.18
C LEU A 269 21.49 7.00 -10.51
N PHE A 270 21.34 5.84 -9.87
CA PHE A 270 20.13 5.48 -9.13
C PHE A 270 19.95 6.37 -7.90
N GLY A 271 21.01 6.67 -7.16
CA GLY A 271 20.98 7.59 -6.02
C GLY A 271 20.54 9.00 -6.41
N VAL A 272 21.18 9.61 -7.42
CA VAL A 272 20.80 10.93 -7.95
C VAL A 272 19.35 10.92 -8.43
N PHE A 273 18.95 9.85 -9.12
CA PHE A 273 17.60 9.69 -9.63
C PHE A 273 16.55 9.65 -8.50
N ILE A 274 16.81 8.94 -7.39
CA ILE A 274 15.91 8.92 -6.22
C ILE A 274 15.73 10.34 -5.66
N VAL A 275 16.82 11.09 -5.50
CA VAL A 275 16.75 12.46 -4.96
C VAL A 275 15.88 13.36 -5.84
N LEU A 276 16.05 13.29 -7.16
CA LEU A 276 15.23 14.06 -8.10
C LEU A 276 13.75 13.68 -8.04
N VAL A 277 13.43 12.38 -7.92
CA VAL A 277 12.05 11.92 -7.75
C VAL A 277 11.44 12.47 -6.47
N VAL A 278 12.16 12.42 -5.35
CA VAL A 278 11.68 12.93 -4.06
C VAL A 278 11.40 14.44 -4.16
N ILE A 279 12.32 15.21 -4.73
CA ILE A 279 12.13 16.66 -4.90
C ILE A 279 10.92 16.94 -5.81
N GLY A 280 10.84 16.29 -6.97
CA GLY A 280 9.75 16.48 -7.92
C GLY A 280 8.37 16.14 -7.34
N VAL A 281 8.27 15.03 -6.60
CA VAL A 281 7.05 14.64 -5.88
C VAL A 281 6.61 15.73 -4.90
N ASN A 282 7.51 16.26 -4.09
CA ASN A 282 7.18 17.28 -3.10
C ASN A 282 6.68 18.58 -3.76
N ILE A 283 7.31 19.02 -4.86
CA ILE A 283 6.86 20.20 -5.61
C ILE A 283 5.46 19.98 -6.21
N ILE A 284 5.20 18.80 -6.75
CA ILE A 284 3.89 18.46 -7.34
C ILE A 284 2.80 18.44 -6.26
N ILE A 285 3.06 17.83 -5.09
CA ILE A 285 2.10 17.78 -3.97
C ILE A 285 1.71 19.19 -3.51
N LEU A 286 2.68 20.10 -3.37
CA LEU A 286 2.41 21.49 -2.95
C LEU A 286 1.46 22.22 -3.92
N LYS A 287 1.58 22.00 -5.23
CA LYS A 287 0.74 22.65 -6.24
C LYS A 287 -0.68 22.07 -6.33
N LEU A 288 -0.90 20.88 -5.79
CA LEU A 288 -2.14 20.15 -5.92
C LEU A 288 -3.03 20.26 -4.67
N TYR A 289 -2.57 20.96 -3.63
CA TYR A 289 -3.30 21.11 -2.37
C TYR A 289 -4.63 21.85 -2.54
N ASP A 290 -4.69 22.83 -3.44
CA ASP A 290 -5.89 23.66 -3.68
C ASP A 290 -6.84 23.07 -4.74
N ALA A 291 -6.53 21.87 -5.27
CA ALA A 291 -7.31 21.25 -6.34
C ALA A 291 -8.58 20.59 -5.76
N GLY A 292 -9.69 21.32 -5.76
CA GLY A 292 -11.01 20.81 -5.35
C GLY A 292 -11.92 21.83 -4.67
N GLU A 293 -11.39 23.00 -4.37
CA GLU A 293 -12.08 24.12 -3.74
C GLU A 293 -12.98 24.86 -4.74
N THR A 294 -14.17 25.24 -4.30
CA THR A 294 -15.09 26.13 -5.05
C THR A 294 -15.66 27.17 -4.12
N GLU A 295 -16.03 28.34 -4.62
CA GLU A 295 -16.60 29.41 -3.79
C GLU A 295 -18.03 29.11 -3.32
N GLU A 296 -18.81 28.38 -4.13
CA GLU A 296 -20.24 28.17 -3.87
C GLU A 296 -20.57 26.86 -3.14
N LEU A 297 -21.50 26.93 -2.19
CA LEU A 297 -22.13 25.76 -1.56
C LEU A 297 -22.96 24.98 -2.59
N ARG A 298 -22.58 23.72 -2.84
CA ARG A 298 -23.26 22.89 -3.85
C ARG A 298 -24.59 22.30 -3.36
N GLU A 299 -25.51 22.13 -4.31
CA GLU A 299 -26.78 21.44 -4.07
C GLU A 299 -26.59 20.04 -3.44
N GLY A 300 -27.47 19.72 -2.49
CA GLY A 300 -27.46 18.45 -1.77
C GLY A 300 -26.45 18.38 -0.61
N TYR A 301 -25.74 19.47 -0.32
CA TYR A 301 -24.97 19.70 0.91
C TYR A 301 -25.64 20.79 1.75
N LYS A 302 -25.40 20.75 3.06
CA LYS A 302 -26.01 21.66 4.04
C LYS A 302 -24.93 22.55 4.65
N GLY A 303 -25.20 23.85 4.78
CA GLY A 303 -24.26 24.82 5.29
C GLY A 303 -24.96 26.09 5.75
N LEU A 304 -24.33 26.83 6.64
CA LEU A 304 -24.72 28.20 7.01
C LEU A 304 -23.89 29.20 6.23
N THR A 305 -24.51 30.33 5.89
CA THR A 305 -23.89 31.49 5.23
C THR A 305 -23.94 32.69 6.18
N LEU A 306 -23.06 33.67 5.99
CA LEU A 306 -23.09 34.97 6.67
C LEU A 306 -24.43 35.69 6.45
N ASN A 307 -25.02 35.51 5.26
CA ASN A 307 -26.35 36.04 4.93
C ASN A 307 -27.44 35.52 5.86
N ASP A 308 -27.32 34.28 6.37
CA ASP A 308 -28.26 33.72 7.34
C ASP A 308 -28.23 34.49 8.68
N PHE A 309 -27.11 35.14 9.01
CA PHE A 309 -26.91 35.97 10.20
C PHE A 309 -27.05 37.47 9.92
N ASN A 310 -27.73 37.84 8.82
CA ASN A 310 -27.92 39.22 8.36
C ASN A 310 -26.64 39.97 7.97
N GLN A 311 -25.52 39.27 7.75
CA GLN A 311 -24.29 39.86 7.21
C GLN A 311 -24.21 39.61 5.70
N ARG A 312 -24.06 40.68 4.91
CA ARG A 312 -24.12 40.60 3.43
C ARG A 312 -22.77 40.76 2.73
N GLU A 313 -21.76 41.28 3.43
CA GLU A 313 -20.44 41.49 2.87
C GLU A 313 -19.61 40.21 3.02
N ILE A 314 -19.41 39.51 1.90
CA ILE A 314 -18.62 38.28 1.82
C ILE A 314 -17.38 38.59 1.00
N ASP A 315 -16.20 38.48 1.61
CA ASP A 315 -14.93 38.70 0.93
C ASP A 315 -14.28 37.40 0.50
N TYR A 316 -14.50 36.33 1.27
CA TYR A 316 -13.94 35.03 0.98
C TYR A 316 -14.96 33.95 1.29
N SER A 317 -15.12 33.01 0.35
CA SER A 317 -15.92 31.82 0.55
C SER A 317 -15.19 30.60 -0.01
N ASN A 318 -15.37 29.47 0.65
CA ASN A 318 -14.77 28.22 0.21
C ASN A 318 -15.62 27.01 0.61
N PHE A 319 -15.81 26.15 -0.36
CA PHE A 319 -16.52 24.88 -0.28
C PHE A 319 -15.59 23.77 -0.75
N TYR A 320 -15.41 22.78 0.12
CA TYR A 320 -14.83 21.50 -0.28
C TYR A 320 -15.76 20.36 0.12
N ARG A 321 -15.75 19.31 -0.71
CA ARG A 321 -16.48 18.07 -0.46
C ARG A 321 -15.54 16.87 -0.50
N GLU A 322 -15.86 15.90 0.32
CA GLU A 322 -15.28 14.58 0.30
C GLU A 322 -16.35 13.54 0.61
N GLY A 323 -16.01 12.26 0.53
CA GLY A 323 -16.93 11.21 0.90
C GLY A 323 -16.33 9.83 0.73
N SER A 324 -16.84 8.90 1.52
CA SER A 324 -16.51 7.48 1.46
C SER A 324 -17.75 6.63 1.37
N ILE A 325 -17.58 5.32 1.18
CA ILE A 325 -18.67 4.36 1.27
C ILE A 325 -19.37 4.34 2.64
N LEU A 326 -18.72 4.83 3.71
CA LEU A 326 -19.29 4.89 5.07
C LEU A 326 -19.85 6.27 5.40
N LEU A 327 -19.26 7.31 4.84
CA LEU A 327 -19.62 8.72 4.98
C LEU A 327 -19.91 9.31 3.60
N PRO A 328 -21.06 8.98 2.98
CA PRO A 328 -21.35 9.29 1.59
C PRO A 328 -21.37 10.79 1.26
N LYS A 329 -21.63 11.66 2.24
CA LYS A 329 -21.54 13.10 2.05
C LYS A 329 -20.74 13.71 3.19
N ILE A 330 -19.63 14.36 2.86
CA ILE A 330 -18.93 15.25 3.77
C ILE A 330 -18.71 16.55 3.01
N SER A 331 -18.99 17.68 3.65
CA SER A 331 -18.59 18.99 3.15
C SER A 331 -18.08 19.85 4.28
N THR A 332 -17.20 20.78 3.94
CA THR A 332 -16.92 21.95 4.76
C THR A 332 -17.18 23.17 3.91
N TYR A 333 -17.98 24.07 4.45
CA TYR A 333 -18.26 25.38 3.89
C TYR A 333 -17.77 26.45 4.85
N TYR A 334 -17.16 27.49 4.31
CA TYR A 334 -16.59 28.61 5.06
C TYR A 334 -16.88 29.92 4.33
N GLU A 335 -17.32 30.92 5.07
CA GLU A 335 -17.41 32.31 4.62
C GLU A 335 -16.78 33.24 5.67
N GLU A 336 -16.10 34.27 5.19
CA GLU A 336 -15.45 35.30 5.99
C GLU A 336 -15.70 36.69 5.38
N SER A 337 -15.95 37.65 6.27
CA SER A 337 -16.06 39.08 5.98
C SER A 337 -14.84 39.80 6.54
N SER A 338 -14.24 40.69 5.75
CA SER A 338 -13.11 41.55 6.13
C SER A 338 -13.56 42.92 6.62
N ASP A 339 -14.87 43.15 6.77
CA ASP A 339 -15.36 44.27 7.56
C ASP A 339 -14.74 44.21 8.96
N GLY A 340 -14.50 45.37 9.58
CA GLY A 340 -13.59 45.55 10.73
C GLY A 340 -13.79 44.65 11.98
N ASN A 341 -14.79 43.77 11.99
CA ASN A 341 -15.02 42.73 13.00
C ASN A 341 -14.53 41.31 12.63
N GLY A 342 -14.22 41.01 11.36
CA GLY A 342 -13.74 39.69 10.93
C GLY A 342 -14.79 38.58 11.10
N ASP A 343 -16.05 38.85 10.76
CA ASP A 343 -17.15 37.89 10.94
C ASP A 343 -16.95 36.66 10.04
N TYR A 344 -17.05 35.47 10.63
CA TYR A 344 -16.93 34.22 9.90
C TYR A 344 -17.97 33.19 10.31
N VAL A 345 -18.29 32.29 9.39
CA VAL A 345 -19.05 31.08 9.66
C VAL A 345 -18.45 29.90 8.92
N ARG A 346 -18.24 28.81 9.65
CA ARG A 346 -17.77 27.53 9.14
C ARG A 346 -18.77 26.45 9.47
N THR A 347 -19.27 25.74 8.46
CA THR A 347 -20.13 24.58 8.64
C THR A 347 -19.48 23.34 8.04
N GLN A 348 -19.22 22.32 8.87
CA GLN A 348 -18.92 20.98 8.42
C GLN A 348 -20.16 20.10 8.53
N TYR A 349 -20.62 19.57 7.40
CA TYR A 349 -21.76 18.64 7.31
C TYR A 349 -21.26 17.24 6.99
N ILE A 350 -21.73 16.24 7.74
CA ILE A 350 -21.40 14.83 7.53
C ILE A 350 -22.68 14.01 7.54
N LYS A 351 -22.93 13.24 6.47
CA LYS A 351 -23.97 12.22 6.40
C LYS A 351 -23.34 10.84 6.42
N ALA A 352 -23.68 10.04 7.42
CA ALA A 352 -23.26 8.66 7.53
C ALA A 352 -24.29 7.69 6.92
N ILE A 353 -23.86 6.47 6.58
CA ILE A 353 -24.76 5.43 6.04
C ILE A 353 -25.87 4.99 7.01
N ASN A 354 -25.68 5.17 8.32
CA ASN A 354 -26.65 4.83 9.35
C ASN A 354 -26.37 5.57 10.68
N ASN A 355 -27.35 5.53 11.59
CA ASN A 355 -27.28 6.23 12.88
C ASN A 355 -26.12 5.73 13.77
N LYS A 356 -25.75 4.44 13.70
CA LYS A 356 -24.63 3.89 14.46
C LYS A 356 -23.30 4.49 14.03
N MET A 357 -23.10 4.63 12.71
CA MET A 357 -21.91 5.24 12.14
C MET A 357 -21.86 6.74 12.42
N ALA A 358 -23.01 7.44 12.30
CA ALA A 358 -23.09 8.85 12.66
C ALA A 358 -22.73 9.07 14.14
N LYS A 359 -23.26 8.26 15.05
CA LYS A 359 -22.91 8.32 16.47
C LYS A 359 -21.41 8.07 16.71
N TYR A 360 -20.81 7.09 16.05
CA TYR A 360 -19.37 6.83 16.16
C TYR A 360 -18.52 8.03 15.70
N VAL A 361 -18.89 8.66 14.58
CA VAL A 361 -18.21 9.86 14.09
C VAL A 361 -18.41 11.04 15.06
N PHE A 362 -19.65 11.25 15.52
CA PHE A 362 -20.00 12.32 16.46
C PHE A 362 -19.22 12.21 17.78
N ASP A 363 -19.23 11.03 18.39
CA ASP A 363 -18.49 10.76 19.64
C ASP A 363 -16.97 10.95 19.39
N GLY A 364 -16.46 10.53 18.22
CA GLY A 364 -15.08 10.73 17.82
C GLY A 364 -14.68 12.19 17.59
N MET A 365 -15.58 13.02 17.07
CA MET A 365 -15.37 14.47 16.94
C MET A 365 -15.25 15.14 18.31
N ILE A 366 -16.14 14.81 19.24
CA ILE A 366 -16.09 15.30 20.63
C ILE A 366 -14.79 14.84 21.32
N GLU A 367 -14.42 13.56 21.17
CA GLU A 367 -13.19 13.03 21.77
C GLU A 367 -11.95 13.73 21.24
N LYS A 368 -11.88 13.96 19.92
CA LYS A 368 -10.76 14.68 19.30
C LYS A 368 -10.64 16.09 19.86
N ASP A 369 -11.74 16.83 19.94
CA ASP A 369 -11.72 18.21 20.43
C ASP A 369 -11.39 18.32 21.91
N THR A 370 -11.92 17.43 22.73
CA THR A 370 -11.66 17.40 24.19
C THR A 370 -10.24 16.93 24.51
N LYS A 371 -9.72 15.90 23.85
CA LYS A 371 -8.38 15.36 24.15
C LYS A 371 -7.26 16.09 23.44
N ARG A 372 -7.43 16.40 22.15
CA ARG A 372 -6.37 16.98 21.32
C ARG A 372 -6.34 18.49 21.43
N TYR A 373 -7.49 19.14 21.41
CA TYR A 373 -7.59 20.59 21.53
C TYR A 373 -7.87 21.04 22.96
N ARG A 374 -8.13 20.14 23.93
CA ARG A 374 -8.41 20.52 25.33
C ARG A 374 -9.62 21.46 25.49
N ARG A 375 -10.57 21.41 24.55
CA ARG A 375 -11.85 22.14 24.63
C ARG A 375 -12.79 21.46 25.64
N ARG A 376 -13.68 22.22 26.27
CA ARG A 376 -14.75 21.67 27.10
C ARG A 376 -15.95 21.31 26.22
N ALA A 377 -16.44 20.09 26.36
CA ALA A 377 -17.70 19.67 25.75
C ALA A 377 -18.83 19.91 26.74
N THR A 378 -19.71 20.88 26.46
CA THR A 378 -20.84 21.24 27.32
C THR A 378 -22.15 20.81 26.63
N PRO A 379 -22.99 19.96 27.26
CA PRO A 379 -24.28 19.58 26.68
C PRO A 379 -25.14 20.80 26.34
N ALA A 380 -25.71 20.80 25.14
CA ALA A 380 -26.50 21.90 24.58
C ALA A 380 -27.91 21.44 24.18
N ASP A 381 -28.31 20.23 24.56
CA ASP A 381 -29.58 19.61 24.16
C ASP A 381 -30.82 20.44 24.54
N MET A 382 -30.74 21.21 25.63
CA MET A 382 -31.82 22.11 26.06
C MET A 382 -32.03 23.31 25.12
N TYR A 383 -31.00 23.72 24.39
CA TYR A 383 -31.05 24.84 23.45
C TYR A 383 -31.35 24.37 22.02
N TYR A 384 -30.91 23.16 21.68
CA TYR A 384 -31.01 22.56 20.35
C TYR A 384 -31.90 21.31 20.38
N ASP A 385 -33.12 21.44 20.90
CA ASP A 385 -34.08 20.34 21.15
C ASP A 385 -34.51 19.58 19.87
N TYR A 386 -34.40 20.23 18.71
CA TYR A 386 -34.59 19.59 17.40
C TYR A 386 -33.58 18.48 17.12
N PHE A 387 -32.37 18.57 17.68
CA PHE A 387 -31.29 17.61 17.47
C PHE A 387 -31.35 16.48 18.49
N ASP A 388 -30.91 15.29 18.09
CA ASP A 388 -30.90 14.12 18.98
C ASP A 388 -29.82 14.26 20.06
N LYS A 389 -28.72 14.96 19.72
CA LYS A 389 -27.68 15.40 20.66
C LYS A 389 -27.05 16.71 20.20
N ALA A 390 -26.67 17.56 21.15
CA ALA A 390 -25.94 18.80 20.89
C ALA A 390 -24.88 19.07 21.97
N PHE A 391 -23.69 19.51 21.56
CA PHE A 391 -22.61 19.91 22.48
C PHE A 391 -21.90 21.17 22.00
N PHE A 392 -21.80 22.18 22.86
CA PHE A 392 -20.87 23.29 22.66
C PHE A 392 -19.44 22.83 22.90
N MET A 393 -18.50 23.37 22.12
CA MET A 393 -17.08 22.98 22.10
C MET A 393 -16.19 24.19 22.32
N ASP A 394 -16.05 24.60 23.59
CA ASP A 394 -15.56 25.95 23.91
C ASP A 394 -14.23 25.93 24.67
N TYR A 395 -13.50 27.05 24.55
CA TYR A 395 -12.48 27.46 25.53
C TYR A 395 -13.10 28.39 26.58
N ASP A 396 -13.75 29.47 26.12
CA ASP A 396 -14.38 30.49 26.98
C ASP A 396 -15.72 31.05 26.41
N PHE A 397 -16.01 30.88 25.10
CA PHE A 397 -17.22 31.37 24.43
C PHE A 397 -17.89 30.25 23.61
N THR A 398 -19.23 30.24 23.57
CA THR A 398 -20.14 29.33 22.82
C THR A 398 -20.11 29.56 21.31
N ARG A 399 -18.91 29.52 20.72
CA ARG A 399 -18.66 29.81 19.30
C ARG A 399 -18.56 28.58 18.43
N SER A 400 -18.48 27.38 19.02
CA SER A 400 -18.45 26.13 18.29
C SER A 400 -19.47 25.15 18.85
N ILE A 401 -20.19 24.44 17.99
CA ILE A 401 -21.17 23.43 18.39
C ILE A 401 -21.13 22.20 17.47
N ILE A 402 -21.34 21.03 18.05
CA ILE A 402 -21.52 19.76 17.34
C ILE A 402 -22.94 19.27 17.56
N LEU A 403 -23.66 19.01 16.47
CA LEU A 403 -25.05 18.61 16.43
C LEU A 403 -25.19 17.24 15.76
N LEU A 404 -26.04 16.38 16.30
CA LEU A 404 -26.38 15.07 15.75
C LEU A 404 -27.89 14.99 15.49
N LYS A 405 -28.28 14.64 14.27
CA LYS A 405 -29.66 14.32 13.92
C LYS A 405 -29.72 13.08 13.03
N ASN A 406 -30.32 12.00 13.50
CA ASN A 406 -30.39 10.71 12.82
C ASN A 406 -29.01 10.21 12.38
N ASN A 407 -28.73 10.25 11.07
CA ASN A 407 -27.45 9.89 10.47
C ASN A 407 -26.65 11.11 9.95
N GLU A 408 -27.05 12.32 10.35
CA GLU A 408 -26.45 13.59 9.95
C GLU A 408 -25.77 14.26 11.15
N ILE A 409 -24.61 14.86 10.90
CA ILE A 409 -23.80 15.56 11.88
C ILE A 409 -23.45 16.93 11.32
N PHE A 410 -23.50 17.94 12.18
CA PHE A 410 -23.10 19.30 11.86
C PHE A 410 -22.07 19.76 12.89
N TYR A 411 -20.94 20.28 12.43
CA TYR A 411 -20.03 21.06 13.26
C TYR A 411 -20.08 22.49 12.74
N ILE A 412 -20.45 23.42 13.61
CA ILE A 412 -20.54 24.85 13.28
C ILE A 412 -19.52 25.57 14.16
N ASP A 413 -18.72 26.44 13.54
CA ASP A 413 -17.77 27.33 14.20
C ASP A 413 -17.93 28.72 13.61
N SER A 414 -18.21 29.71 14.45
CA SER A 414 -18.59 31.04 13.99
C SER A 414 -18.19 32.14 14.97
N HIS A 415 -18.08 33.36 14.46
CA HIS A 415 -17.93 34.54 15.31
C HIS A 415 -19.19 34.81 16.16
N PHE A 416 -20.39 34.45 15.68
CA PHE A 416 -21.65 34.67 16.38
C PHE A 416 -21.79 33.78 17.63
N ASP A 417 -22.49 34.29 18.66
CA ASP A 417 -22.79 33.51 19.85
C ASP A 417 -23.85 32.44 19.53
N LEU A 418 -23.45 31.16 19.56
CA LEU A 418 -24.32 30.04 19.24
C LEU A 418 -25.23 29.62 20.41
N SER A 419 -25.16 30.32 21.54
CA SER A 419 -26.09 30.21 22.67
C SER A 419 -27.19 31.28 22.64
N ASP A 420 -27.05 32.31 21.80
CA ASP A 420 -28.07 33.33 21.60
C ASP A 420 -29.32 32.74 20.91
N LYS A 421 -30.50 33.15 21.39
CA LYS A 421 -31.78 32.56 20.97
C LYS A 421 -32.10 32.84 19.50
N ASP A 422 -31.74 34.01 18.98
CA ASP A 422 -32.03 34.37 17.59
C ASP A 422 -31.13 33.57 16.65
N ASN A 423 -29.85 33.43 17.01
CA ASN A 423 -28.89 32.59 16.27
C ASN A 423 -29.29 31.12 16.27
N ILE A 424 -29.74 30.58 17.41
CA ILE A 424 -30.25 29.20 17.49
C ILE A 424 -31.43 29.00 16.53
N ASN A 425 -32.39 29.93 16.51
CA ASN A 425 -33.55 29.85 15.62
C ASN A 425 -33.13 29.88 14.15
N ILE A 426 -32.16 30.72 13.76
CA ILE A 426 -31.60 30.76 12.41
C ILE A 426 -31.04 29.38 12.03
N ILE A 427 -30.19 28.80 12.90
CA ILE A 427 -29.53 27.51 12.65
C ILE A 427 -30.55 26.37 12.52
N VAL A 428 -31.48 26.26 13.48
CA VAL A 428 -32.49 25.20 13.49
C VAL A 428 -33.39 25.31 12.25
N ASN A 429 -33.88 26.51 11.93
CA ASN A 429 -34.74 26.72 10.76
C ASN A 429 -34.01 26.39 9.46
N LYS A 430 -32.77 26.88 9.31
CA LYS A 430 -31.98 26.63 8.10
C LYS A 430 -31.69 25.14 7.92
N LEU A 431 -31.25 24.45 8.98
CA LEU A 431 -30.89 23.02 8.91
C LEU A 431 -32.10 22.09 8.79
N ASN A 432 -33.29 22.51 9.25
CA ASN A 432 -34.55 21.80 9.07
C ASN A 432 -35.12 21.95 7.64
N ASN A 433 -34.88 23.09 6.98
CA ASN A 433 -35.40 23.37 5.65
C ASN A 433 -34.56 22.77 4.48
N TYR A 434 -33.47 22.05 4.80
CA TYR A 434 -32.67 21.28 3.85
C TYR A 434 -33.10 19.80 3.79
#